data_AF-X1GT01-F1
#
_entry.id   AF-X1GT01-F1
#
_cell.length_a   1.000
_cell.length_b   1.000
_cell.length_c   1.000
_cell.angle_alpha   90.00
_cell.angle_beta   90.00
_cell.angle_gamma   90.00
#
_symmetry.space_group_name_H-M   'P 1'
#
loop_
_entity.id
_entity.type
_entity.pdbx_description
1 polymer ?
#
loop_
_entity_poly.entity_id
_entity_poly.type
_entity_poly.pdbx_seq_one_letter_code
_entity_poly.pdbx_strand_id
1 'polypeptide(L)' 'MDEVQRVGEVIEAGTTNFVAQCYELYQSPPLGSLVKTILPLEGPVELYGIVYNATTASLESGRRPIA' A
#
# COMPACT_ATOMS: atom_id res chain seq x y z
N MET A 1 9.01 -7.93 -19.05
CA MET A 1 9.69 -7.28 -17.92
C MET A 1 8.55 -6.67 -17.14
N ASP A 2 8.14 -7.29 -16.03
CA ASP A 2 7.02 -6.76 -15.26
C ASP A 2 7.38 -5.36 -14.82
N GLU A 3 6.67 -4.39 -15.36
CA GLU A 3 6.77 -2.99 -14.96
C GLU A 3 6.44 -2.93 -13.47
N VAL A 4 7.33 -2.34 -12.67
CA VAL A 4 7.09 -2.20 -11.23
C VAL A 4 5.93 -1.21 -11.06
N GLN A 5 4.71 -1.74 -10.99
CA GLN A 5 3.53 -0.94 -10.79
C GLN A 5 3.53 -0.42 -9.36
N ARG A 6 3.67 0.90 -9.22
CA ARG A 6 3.53 1.56 -7.92
C ARG A 6 2.05 1.61 -7.56
N VAL A 7 1.68 0.91 -6.50
CA VAL A 7 0.29 0.81 -6.07
C VAL A 7 -0.10 1.87 -5.04
N GLY A 8 0.87 2.42 -4.30
CA GLY A 8 0.59 3.39 -3.24
C GLY A 8 1.80 3.80 -2.41
N GLU A 9 1.53 4.57 -1.36
CA GLU A 9 2.51 5.07 -0.40
C GLU A 9 2.24 4.53 1.00
N VAL A 10 3.30 4.16 1.74
CA VAL A 10 3.19 3.70 3.12
C VAL A 10 2.87 4.89 4.02
N ILE A 11 1.72 4.84 4.69
CA ILE A 11 1.24 5.91 5.58
C ILE A 11 1.32 5.54 7.07
N GLU A 12 1.46 4.25 7.38
CA GLU A 12 1.60 3.74 8.74
C GLU A 12 2.52 2.51 8.72
N ALA A 13 3.39 2.39 9.73
CA ALA A 13 4.30 1.26 9.88
C ALA A 13 4.19 0.68 11.30
N GLY A 14 4.11 -0.64 11.37
CA GLY A 14 4.19 -1.42 12.60
C GLY A 14 5.36 -2.42 12.54
N THR A 15 5.48 -3.24 13.58
CA THR A 15 6.55 -4.23 13.70
C THR A 15 6.38 -5.41 12.74
N THR A 16 5.14 -5.74 12.37
CA THR A 16 4.80 -6.92 11.54
C THR A 16 4.00 -6.59 10.29
N ASN A 17 3.57 -5.34 10.14
CA ASN A 17 2.73 -4.90 9.04
C ASN A 17 2.93 -3.41 8.76
N PHE A 18 2.39 -2.95 7.63
CA PHE A 18 2.29 -1.55 7.29
C PHE A 18 0.97 -1.32 6.55
N VAL A 19 0.49 -0.08 6.55
CA VAL A 19 -0.66 0.34 5.75
C VAL A 19 -0.17 1.24 4.62
N ALA A 20 -0.57 0.91 3.40
CA ALA A 20 -0.31 1.72 2.22
C ALA A 20 -1.62 2.32 1.69
N GLN A 21 -1.60 3.62 1.41
CA GLN A 21 -2.69 4.29 0.70
C GLN A 21 -2.46 4.15 -0.80
N CYS A 22 -3.46 3.62 -1.50
CA CYS A 22 -3.40 3.53 -2.97
C CYS A 22 -3.45 4.92 -3.60
N TYR A 23 -2.72 5.12 -4.71
CA TYR A 23 -2.75 6.40 -5.43
C TYR A 23 -4.09 6.67 -6.13
N GLU A 24 -4.73 5.60 -6.59
CA GLU A 24 -6.00 5.66 -7.30
C GLU A 24 -7.07 4.83 -6.59
N LEU A 25 -8.31 5.30 -6.66
CA LEU A 25 -9.45 4.59 -6.13
C LEU A 25 -9.67 3.28 -6.91
N TYR A 26 -10.02 2.20 -6.22
CA TYR A 26 -10.19 0.85 -6.78
C TYR A 26 -8.93 0.22 -7.40
N GLN A 27 -7.75 0.77 -7.16
CA GLN A 27 -6.47 0.20 -7.58
C GLN A 27 -5.75 -0.53 -6.44
N SER A 28 -6.49 -1.06 -5.46
CA SER A 28 -5.89 -1.92 -4.44
C SER A 28 -5.33 -3.20 -5.08
N PRO A 29 -4.10 -3.61 -4.74
CA PRO A 29 -3.55 -4.87 -5.24
C PRO A 29 -4.40 -6.07 -4.77
N PRO A 30 -4.41 -7.20 -5.51
CA PRO A 30 -5.20 -8.36 -5.14
C PRO A 30 -4.86 -8.90 -3.75
N LEU A 31 -5.84 -9.41 -3.02
CA LEU A 31 -5.61 -10.13 -1.78
C LEU A 31 -4.67 -11.33 -2.02
N GLY A 32 -3.68 -11.51 -1.15
CA GLY A 32 -2.66 -12.55 -1.27
C GLY A 32 -1.52 -12.20 -2.24
N SER A 33 -1.58 -11.07 -2.95
CA SER A 33 -0.50 -10.66 -3.85
C SER A 33 0.76 -10.24 -3.07
N LEU A 34 1.92 -10.45 -3.71
CA LEU A 34 3.21 -10.03 -3.20
C LEU A 34 3.44 -8.56 -3.57
N VAL A 35 3.82 -7.75 -2.59
CA VAL A 35 4.24 -6.36 -2.76
C VAL A 35 5.64 -6.16 -2.21
N LYS A 36 6.33 -5.12 -2.67
CA LYS A 36 7.61 -4.70 -2.11
C LYS A 36 7.65 -3.20 -1.88
N THR A 37 8.33 -2.77 -0.82
CA THR A 37 8.62 -1.36 -0.58
C THR A 37 9.83 -0.93 -1.43
N ILE A 38 9.85 0.35 -1.80
CA ILE A 38 10.99 0.99 -2.46
C ILE A 38 11.40 2.19 -1.61
N LEU A 39 12.66 2.23 -1.18
CA LEU A 39 13.23 3.35 -0.43
C LEU A 39 14.14 4.16 -1.36
N PRO A 40 13.86 5.46 -1.59
CA PRO A 40 14.64 6.25 -2.54
C PRO A 40 16.06 6.59 -2.09
N LEU A 41 16.39 6.51 -0.79
CA LEU A 41 17.58 7.17 -0.24
C LEU A 41 18.52 6.31 0.63
N GLU A 42 18.12 5.14 1.13
CA GLU A 42 18.99 4.36 2.03
C GLU A 42 18.98 2.84 1.74
N GLY A 43 20.00 2.39 1.01
CA GLY A 43 20.42 0.98 0.97
C GLY A 43 19.45 -0.04 0.32
N PRO A 44 19.90 -1.27 0.07
CA PRO A 44 19.17 -2.28 -0.71
C PRO A 44 18.11 -3.05 0.09
N VAL A 45 17.50 -2.44 1.11
CA VAL A 45 16.51 -3.17 1.94
C VAL A 45 15.13 -3.05 1.31
N GLU A 46 14.83 -4.00 0.43
CA GLU A 46 13.48 -4.25 -0.05
C GLU A 46 12.71 -5.04 1.02
N LEU A 47 11.65 -4.45 1.57
CA LEU A 47 10.72 -5.21 2.42
C LEU A 47 9.63 -5.80 1.55
N TYR A 48 9.42 -7.10 1.69
CA TYR A 48 8.36 -7.83 1.01
C TYR A 48 7.18 -8.04 1.94
N GLY A 49 5.97 -7.97 1.40
CA GLY A 49 4.73 -8.18 2.13
C GLY A 49 3.68 -8.88 1.30
N ILE A 50 2.70 -9.47 1.99
CA ILE A 50 1.51 -10.05 1.37
C ILE A 50 0.32 -9.16 1.69
N VAL A 51 -0.47 -8.83 0.68
CA VAL A 51 -1.73 -8.09 0.86
C VAL A 51 -2.69 -8.99 1.63
N TYR A 52 -3.01 -8.65 2.87
CA TYR A 52 -3.92 -9.42 3.73
C TYR A 52 -5.20 -8.68 4.09
N ASN A 53 -5.29 -7.39 3.76
CA ASN A 53 -6.46 -6.53 4.00
C ASN A 53 -6.51 -5.40 2.96
N ALA A 54 -7.71 -5.05 2.51
CA ALA A 54 -7.96 -3.90 1.63
C ALA A 54 -9.29 -3.26 2.03
N THR A 55 -9.30 -1.94 2.20
CA THR A 55 -10.49 -1.19 2.61
C THR A 55 -10.54 0.15 1.90
N THR A 56 -11.76 0.62 1.59
CA THR A 56 -12.00 1.98 1.12
C THR A 56 -12.43 2.82 2.32
N ALA A 57 -11.65 3.85 2.62
CA ALA A 57 -11.92 4.79 3.70
C ALA A 57 -12.01 6.22 3.16
N SER A 58 -12.63 7.12 3.94
CA SER A 58 -12.61 8.55 3.65
C SER A 58 -11.21 9.12 3.87
N LEU A 59 -10.80 10.08 3.02
CA LEU A 59 -9.56 10.84 3.21
C LEU A 59 -9.66 11.76 4.44
N GLU A 60 -10.79 12.44 4.61
CA GLU A 60 -11.07 13.21 5.82
C GLU A 60 -11.62 12.32 6.95
N SER A 61 -11.02 12.47 8.13
CA SER A 61 -11.55 11.92 9.37
C SER A 61 -12.98 12.42 9.62
N GLY A 62 -13.92 11.50 9.87
CA GLY A 62 -15.32 11.79 10.19
C GLY A 62 -16.27 11.89 8.99
N ARG A 63 -15.77 11.82 7.75
CA ARG A 63 -16.61 11.77 6.56
C ARG A 63 -16.87 10.31 6.15
N ARG A 64 -18.07 10.03 5.62
CA ARG A 64 -18.38 8.70 5.08
C ARG A 64 -17.56 8.47 3.80
N PRO A 65 -17.01 7.26 3.59
CA PRO A 65 -16.37 6.92 2.33
C PRO A 65 -17.34 7.18 1.18
N ILE A 66 -16.86 7.88 0.15
CA ILE A 66 -17.58 8.01 -1.12
C ILE A 66 -16.79 7.28 -2.19
N ALA A 67 -17.52 6.49 -2.95
CA ALA A 67 -17.06 5.63 -4.02
C ALA A 67 -16.85 6.39 -5.32
#